data_AF-A0A1D2TWT5-F1
#
_entry.id   AF-A0A1D2TWT5-F1
#
_cell.length_a   1.000
_cell.length_b   1.000
_cell.length_c   1.000
_cell.angle_alpha   90.00
_cell.angle_beta   90.00
_cell.angle_gamma   90.00
#
_symmetry.space_group_name_H-M   'P 1'
#
loop_
_entity.id
_entity.type
_entity.pdbx_description
1 polymer ?
#
loop_
_entity_poly.entity_id
_entity_poly.type
_entity_poly.pdbx_seq_one_letter_code
_entity_poly.pdbx_strand_id
1 'polypeptide(L)'
;MSSRFEGVPAVIGEALLHGLPFIATDCSPWLTALAVSHPALGTVVTSRDPSDLARALIDRSLQPLPTPEEIDAGIGSHRVGPAAHAYLELFDTLQRR
;
A
#
# COMPACT_ATOMS: atom_id res chain seq x y z
N MET A 1 3.01 10.55 1.01
CA MET A 1 4.23 10.10 1.70
C MET A 1 5.45 10.41 0.83
N SER A 2 6.41 11.17 1.35
CA SER A 2 7.59 11.63 0.60
C SER A 2 8.88 10.89 1.03
N SER A 3 8.76 9.70 1.61
CA SER A 3 9.89 8.90 2.10
C SER A 3 10.88 8.59 0.98
N ARG A 4 12.14 8.35 1.33
CA ARG A 4 13.16 7.92 0.34
C ARG A 4 13.23 6.40 0.18
N PHE A 5 12.92 5.68 1.25
CA PHE A 5 12.96 4.23 1.35
C PHE A 5 11.97 3.77 2.43
N GLU A 6 11.22 2.71 2.14
CA GLU A 6 10.35 1.99 3.07
C GLU A 6 10.38 0.51 2.72
N GLY A 7 10.35 -0.38 3.73
CA GLY A 7 10.17 -1.81 3.49
C GLY A 7 8.74 -2.10 3.02
N VAL A 8 7.83 -2.15 3.99
CA VAL A 8 6.37 -2.17 3.78
C VAL A 8 5.76 -1.10 4.69
N PRO A 9 5.35 0.06 4.17
CA PRO A 9 4.93 1.18 5.00
C PRO A 9 3.55 0.93 5.61
N ALA A 10 3.51 0.58 6.90
CA ALA A 10 2.28 0.27 7.64
C ALA A 10 1.24 1.41 7.59
N VAL A 11 1.69 2.66 7.61
CA VAL A 11 0.84 3.86 7.54
C VAL A 11 -0.04 3.91 6.29
N ILE A 12 0.39 3.26 5.19
CA ILE A 12 -0.43 3.16 3.97
C ILE A 12 -1.60 2.22 4.20
N GLY A 13 -1.38 1.09 4.89
CA GLY A 13 -2.46 0.19 5.28
C GLY A 13 -3.46 0.88 6.21
N GLU A 14 -2.98 1.63 7.19
CA GLU A 14 -3.82 2.42 8.11
C GLU A 14 -4.68 3.45 7.37
N ALA A 15 -4.09 4.23 6.46
CA ALA A 15 -4.81 5.21 5.65
C ALA A 15 -5.88 4.56 4.76
N LEU A 16 -5.54 3.44 4.11
CA LEU A 16 -6.47 2.71 3.26
C LEU A 16 -7.65 2.14 4.05
N LEU A 17 -7.43 1.65 5.27
CA LEU A 17 -8.53 1.20 6.15
C LEU A 17 -9.50 2.34 6.53
N HIS A 18 -9.05 3.59 6.42
CA HIS A 18 -9.89 4.78 6.57
C HIS A 18 -10.47 5.32 5.25
N GLY A 19 -10.34 4.58 4.14
CA GLY A 19 -10.84 4.99 2.83
C GLY A 19 -9.99 6.06 2.15
N LEU A 20 -8.78 6.32 2.64
CA LEU A 20 -7.89 7.34 2.10
C LEU A 20 -6.90 6.71 1.12
N PRO A 21 -6.93 7.09 -0.17
CA PRO A 21 -5.93 6.63 -1.10
C PRO A 21 -4.57 7.27 -0.80
N PHE A 22 -3.50 6.58 -1.16
CA PHE A 22 -2.15 7.11 -0.97
C PHE A 22 -1.60 7.80 -2.21
N ILE A 23 -0.73 8.78 -1.98
CA ILE A 23 0.24 9.26 -2.96
C ILE A 23 1.60 9.10 -2.31
N ALA A 24 2.51 8.38 -2.97
CA ALA A 24 3.84 8.09 -2.45
C ALA A 24 4.92 8.26 -3.52
N THR A 25 6.15 8.50 -3.11
CA THR A 25 7.34 8.32 -3.96
C THR A 25 7.59 6.84 -4.24
N ASP A 26 8.51 6.54 -5.16
CA ASP A 26 9.07 5.22 -5.47
C ASP A 26 9.91 4.58 -4.34
N CYS A 27 9.49 4.77 -3.09
CA CYS A 27 10.24 4.38 -1.90
C CYS A 27 10.12 2.90 -1.50
N SER A 28 9.15 2.17 -2.07
CA SER A 28 8.92 0.76 -1.76
C SER A 28 8.50 -0.02 -3.02
N PRO A 29 9.16 -1.14 -3.34
CA PRO A 29 8.73 -2.05 -4.41
C PRO A 29 7.30 -2.57 -4.19
N TRP A 30 6.91 -2.80 -2.92
CA TRP A 30 5.58 -3.27 -2.56
C TRP A 30 4.50 -2.24 -2.93
N LEU A 31 4.73 -0.94 -2.65
CA LEU A 31 3.80 0.11 -3.06
C LEU A 31 3.68 0.24 -4.58
N THR A 32 4.78 0.06 -5.30
CA THR A 32 4.78 0.09 -6.76
C THR A 32 3.92 -1.05 -7.32
N ALA A 33 4.10 -2.27 -6.81
CA ALA A 33 3.28 -3.41 -7.18
C ALA A 33 1.80 -3.19 -6.82
N LEU A 34 1.51 -2.68 -5.61
CA LEU A 34 0.15 -2.40 -5.17
C LEU A 34 -0.56 -1.39 -6.07
N ALA A 35 0.09 -0.27 -6.40
CA ALA A 35 -0.49 0.76 -7.26
C ALA A 35 -0.74 0.27 -8.71
N VAL A 36 0.10 -0.64 -9.21
CA VAL A 36 -0.08 -1.25 -10.53
C VAL A 36 -1.27 -2.21 -10.52
N SER A 37 -1.38 -3.08 -9.50
CA SER A 37 -2.46 -4.06 -9.42
C SER A 37 -3.80 -3.45 -8.98
N HIS A 38 -3.76 -2.37 -8.18
CA HIS A 38 -4.92 -1.72 -7.59
C HIS A 38 -4.81 -0.18 -7.68
N PRO A 39 -4.99 0.39 -8.89
CA PRO A 39 -4.80 1.83 -9.11
C PRO A 39 -5.76 2.70 -8.29
N ALA A 40 -6.93 2.16 -7.93
CA ALA A 40 -7.90 2.80 -7.05
C ALA A 40 -7.40 2.97 -5.60
N LEU A 41 -6.27 2.39 -5.20
CA LEU A 41 -5.72 2.53 -3.83
C LEU A 41 -4.66 3.63 -3.72
N GLY A 42 -4.00 3.99 -4.82
CA GLY A 42 -3.00 5.05 -4.75
C GLY A 42 -2.16 5.24 -6.00
N THR A 43 -1.21 6.16 -5.87
CA THR A 43 -0.33 6.58 -6.97
C THR A 43 1.11 6.60 -6.46
N VAL A 44 2.02 6.03 -7.26
CA VAL A 44 3.46 6.14 -7.05
C VAL A 44 4.04 7.15 -8.03
N VAL A 45 4.72 8.17 -7.49
CA VAL A 45 5.44 9.19 -8.25
C VAL A 45 6.91 8.78 -8.30
N THR A 46 7.42 8.50 -9.51
CA THR A 46 8.81 8.07 -9.73
C THR A 46 9.81 9.22 -9.64
N SER A 47 9.34 10.44 -9.88
CA SER A 47 10.12 11.67 -9.68
C SER A 47 10.23 12.02 -8.20
N ARG A 48 11.36 12.63 -7.83
CA ARG A 48 11.58 13.20 -6.50
C ARG A 48 11.39 14.72 -6.46
N ASP A 49 10.86 15.28 -7.55
CA ASP A 49 10.45 16.68 -7.60
C ASP A 49 9.17 16.90 -6.77
N PRO A 50 9.17 17.79 -5.77
CA PRO A 50 7.98 18.15 -5.02
C PRO A 50 6.80 18.59 -5.90
N SER A 51 7.06 19.23 -7.05
CA SER A 51 6.02 19.65 -7.98
C SER A 51 5.27 18.47 -8.61
N ASP A 52 5.95 17.34 -8.80
CA ASP A 52 5.32 16.13 -9.33
C ASP A 52 4.43 15.45 -8.29
N LEU A 53 4.86 15.45 -7.02
CA LEU A 53 4.05 14.95 -5.92
C LEU A 53 2.79 15.81 -5.72
N ALA A 54 2.93 17.13 -5.81
CA ALA A 54 1.81 18.06 -5.70
C ALA A 54 0.78 17.85 -6.83
N ARG A 55 1.24 17.65 -8.07
CA ARG A 55 0.36 17.35 -9.21
C ARG A 55 -0.40 16.04 -9.00
N ALA A 56 0.29 14.99 -8.58
CA ALA A 56 -0.33 13.70 -8.29
C ALA A 56 -1.39 13.81 -7.17
N LEU A 57 -1.16 14.64 -6.16
CA LEU A 57 -2.15 14.92 -5.11
C LEU A 57 -3.41 15.58 -5.68
N ILE A 58 -3.25 16.61 -6.51
CA ILE A 58 -4.37 17.30 -7.17
C ILE A 58 -5.13 16.31 -8.06
N ASP A 59 -4.44 15.60 -8.96
CA ASP A 59 -5.05 14.64 -9.87
C ASP A 59 -5.83 13.57 -9.11
N ARG A 60 -5.26 13.08 -8.00
CA ARG A 60 -5.91 12.07 -7.16
C ARG A 60 -7.12 12.60 -6.42
N SER A 61 -7.10 13.85 -5.98
CA SER A 61 -8.22 14.49 -5.27
C SER A 61 -9.48 14.64 -6.13
N LEU A 62 -9.31 14.59 -7.46
CA LEU A 62 -10.41 14.64 -8.43
C LEU A 62 -11.01 13.26 -8.75
N GLN A 63 -10.41 12.18 -8.26
CA GLN A 63 -10.88 10.81 -8.45
C GLN A 63 -11.76 10.35 -7.29
N PRO A 64 -12.65 9.35 -7.49
CA PRO A 64 -13.36 8.71 -6.40
C PRO A 64 -12.41 8.13 -5.33
N LEU A 65 -12.88 8.13 -4.08
CA LEU A 65 -12.23 7.39 -3.00
C LEU A 65 -12.40 5.88 -3.23
N PRO A 66 -11.43 5.05 -2.81
CA PRO A 66 -11.55 3.61 -2.91
C PRO A 66 -12.73 3.08 -2.10
N THR A 67 -13.43 2.13 -2.67
CA THR A 67 -14.49 1.38 -1.99
C THR A 67 -13.89 0.38 -0.98
N PRO A 68 -14.65 -0.05 0.03
CA PRO A 68 -14.21 -1.10 0.95
C PRO A 68 -13.80 -2.40 0.26
N GLU A 69 -14.45 -2.75 -0.86
CA GLU A 69 -14.13 -3.94 -1.65
C GLU A 69 -12.77 -3.83 -2.33
N GLU A 70 -12.47 -2.68 -2.95
CA GLU A 70 -11.15 -2.42 -3.55
C GLU A 70 -10.03 -2.44 -2.50
N ILE A 71 -10.29 -1.91 -1.30
CA ILE A 71 -9.34 -1.94 -0.18
C ILE A 71 -9.08 -3.39 0.27
N ASP A 72 -10.15 -4.17 0.44
CA ASP A 72 -10.04 -5.57 0.86
C ASP A 72 -9.26 -6.41 -0.17
N ALA A 73 -9.54 -6.21 -1.47
CA ALA A 73 -8.83 -6.87 -2.55
C ALA A 73 -7.31 -6.58 -2.54
N GLY A 74 -6.92 -5.33 -2.27
CA GLY A 74 -5.50 -4.94 -2.30
C GLY A 74 -4.70 -5.26 -1.05
N ILE A 75 -5.30 -5.11 0.15
CA ILE A 75 -4.56 -5.23 1.41
C ILE A 75 -5.17 -6.21 2.42
N GLY A 76 -6.26 -6.92 2.08
CA GLY A 76 -6.94 -7.84 3.01
C GLY A 76 -6.04 -8.94 3.58
N SER A 77 -5.08 -9.44 2.79
CA SER A 77 -4.08 -10.43 3.22
C SER A 77 -3.10 -9.92 4.27
N HIS A 78 -2.98 -8.59 4.44
CA HIS A 78 -2.09 -7.97 5.42
C HIS A 78 -2.77 -7.76 6.79
N ARG A 79 -4.02 -8.21 6.95
CA ARG A 79 -4.70 -8.19 8.24
C ARG A 79 -4.03 -9.14 9.23
N VAL A 80 -4.15 -8.81 10.51
CA VAL A 80 -3.53 -9.57 11.62
C VAL A 80 -3.87 -11.06 11.56
N GLY A 81 -5.12 -11.41 11.26
CA GLY A 81 -5.57 -12.80 11.18
C GLY A 81 -4.78 -13.63 10.15
N PRO A 82 -4.89 -13.33 8.84
CA PRO A 82 -4.11 -14.00 7.80
C PRO A 82 -2.59 -13.95 8.04
N ALA A 83 -2.05 -12.81 8.48
CA ALA A 83 -0.63 -12.68 8.76
C ALA A 83 -0.16 -13.63 9.88
N ALA A 84 -0.92 -13.72 10.98
CA ALA A 84 -0.61 -14.64 12.08
C ALA A 84 -0.63 -16.10 11.64
N HIS A 85 -1.61 -16.49 10.81
CA HIS A 85 -1.67 -17.85 10.27
C HIS A 85 -0.45 -18.17 9.41
N ALA A 86 -0.03 -17.26 8.52
CA ALA A 86 1.16 -17.45 7.70
C ALA A 86 2.44 -17.62 8.55
N TYR A 87 2.57 -16.87 9.65
CA TYR A 87 3.68 -17.06 10.59
C TYR A 87 3.64 -18.41 11.30
N LEU A 88 2.47 -18.86 11.75
CA LEU A 88 2.32 -20.17 12.39
C LEU A 88 2.67 -21.31 11.43
N GLU A 89 2.19 -21.24 10.18
CA GLU A 89 2.52 -22.21 9.14
C GLU A 89 4.03 -22.27 8.90
N LEU A 90 4.70 -21.11 8.82
CA LEU A 90 6.15 -21.04 8.70
C LEU A 90 6.86 -21.72 9.88
N PHE A 91 6.49 -21.39 11.11
CA PHE A 91 7.11 -21.98 12.31
C PHE A 91 6.92 -23.49 12.37
N ASP A 92 5.74 -23.98 12.00
CA ASP A 92 5.44 -25.40 11.87
C ASP A 92 6.36 -26.09 10.84
N THR A 93 6.71 -25.42 9.73
CA THR A 93 7.66 -25.98 8.75
C THR A 93 9.09 -26.06 9.29
N LEU A 94 9.48 -25.14 10.17
CA LEU A 94 10.81 -25.11 10.76
C LEU A 94 10.97 -26.14 11.88
N GLN A 95 9.91 -26.45 12.62
CA GLN A 95 9.91 -27.50 13.64
C GLN A 95 9.95 -28.92 13.07
N ARG A 96 9.42 -29.11 11.85
CA ARG A 96 9.44 -30.40 11.14
C ARG A 96 10.78 -30.73 10.46
N ARG A 97 11.80 -29.87 10.62
CA ARG A 97 13.17 -30.06 10.13
C ARG A 97 14.09 -30.43 11.28
#